data_AF-A0A0C4ERT7-F1
#
_entry.id   AF-A0A0C4ERT7-F1
#
_cell.length_a   1.000
_cell.length_b   1.000
_cell.length_c   1.000
_cell.angle_alpha   90.00
_cell.angle_beta   90.00
_cell.angle_gamma   90.00
#
_symmetry.space_group_name_H-M   'P 1'
#
loop_
_entity.id
_entity.type
_entity.pdbx_description
1 polymer ?
#
loop_
_entity_poly.entity_id
_entity_poly.type
_entity_poly.pdbx_seq_one_letter_code
_entity_poly.pdbx_strand_id
1 'polypeptide(L)'
;MDEVPGGQQPAAPVPSGAKIRPRDYPHLKFSEAEVERFIDQFGRAALQEGLTDADKAYQVVKFFPEGKDLQEVEDMKGFKKKDWTKLKEEILKRWEDCGPRYWESELDKVALERAEKGGVWTRAEYVSYITSFDQVLR
;
A
#
# COMPACT_ATOMS: atom_id res chain seq x y z
N MET A 1 22.93 32.46 47.06
CA MET A 1 22.29 31.19 47.48
C MET A 1 20.83 31.55 47.72
N ASP A 2 19.88 31.35 46.81
CA ASP A 2 19.87 30.53 45.60
C ASP A 2 18.83 31.09 44.63
N GLU A 3 19.23 31.23 43.37
CA GLU A 3 18.34 31.47 42.25
C GLU A 3 17.83 30.08 41.80
N VAL A 4 16.54 29.82 41.96
CA VAL A 4 15.90 28.61 41.43
C VAL A 4 15.20 28.98 40.12
N PRO A 5 15.68 28.55 38.95
CA PRO A 5 14.96 28.78 37.71
C PRO A 5 13.82 27.75 37.63
N GLY A 6 12.60 28.26 37.75
CA GLY A 6 11.37 27.49 37.58
C GLY A 6 11.28 26.89 36.17
N GLY A 7 11.07 25.57 36.16
CA GLY A 7 10.62 24.69 35.08
C GLY A 7 10.43 25.32 33.71
N GLN A 8 11.29 24.90 32.78
CA GLN A 8 11.05 25.01 31.35
C GLN A 8 9.77 24.23 31.01
N GLN A 9 8.69 24.97 30.77
CA GLN A 9 7.44 24.47 30.22
C GLN A 9 7.74 23.67 28.94
N PRO A 10 7.20 22.44 28.76
CA PRO A 10 7.44 21.70 27.52
C PRO A 10 6.94 22.55 26.35
N ALA A 11 7.87 22.98 25.50
CA ALA A 11 7.53 23.68 24.28
C ALA A 11 6.55 22.81 23.50
N ALA A 12 5.42 23.38 23.10
CA ALA A 12 4.52 22.76 22.15
C ALA A 12 5.34 22.27 20.95
N PRO A 13 5.06 21.08 20.38
CA PRO A 13 5.84 20.55 19.27
C PRO A 13 5.81 21.59 18.16
N VAL A 14 7.01 22.07 17.82
CA VAL A 14 7.23 22.95 16.68
C VAL A 14 6.52 22.32 15.48
N PRO A 15 5.69 23.04 14.72
CA PRO A 15 5.07 22.49 13.52
C PRO A 15 6.21 22.09 12.58
N SER A 16 6.55 20.81 12.61
CA SER A 16 7.60 20.27 11.76
C SER A 16 7.12 20.48 10.34
N GLY A 17 7.93 21.08 9.48
CA GLY A 17 7.73 21.05 8.04
C GLY A 17 7.90 19.64 7.46
N ALA A 18 7.47 18.62 8.22
CA ALA A 18 7.63 17.20 8.02
C ALA A 18 6.99 16.80 6.69
N LYS A 19 7.83 16.35 5.77
CA LYS A 19 7.44 16.01 4.42
C LYS A 19 8.03 14.65 4.08
N ILE A 20 7.19 13.64 3.94
CA ILE A 20 7.55 12.38 3.33
C ILE A 20 7.39 12.56 1.83
N ARG A 21 8.48 12.42 1.07
CA ARG A 21 8.45 12.50 -0.39
C ARG A 21 8.92 11.18 -0.99
N PRO A 22 8.38 10.78 -2.15
CA PRO A 22 8.86 9.57 -2.85
C PRO A 22 10.37 9.54 -3.11
N ARG A 23 11.00 10.72 -3.28
CA ARG A 23 12.46 10.84 -3.47
C ARG A 23 13.27 10.48 -2.23
N ASP A 24 12.75 10.81 -1.05
CA ASP A 24 13.43 10.60 0.23
C ASP A 24 13.18 9.17 0.75
N TYR A 25 12.10 8.52 0.28
CA TYR A 25 11.69 7.17 0.64
C TYR A 25 11.55 6.29 -0.60
N PRO A 26 12.65 5.91 -1.28
CA PRO A 26 12.60 5.12 -2.52
C PRO A 26 12.08 3.69 -2.31
N HIS A 27 12.09 3.20 -1.08
CA HIS A 27 11.52 1.92 -0.68
C HIS A 27 10.00 1.98 -0.49
N LEU A 28 9.45 3.19 -0.31
CA LEU A 28 8.03 3.41 -0.14
C LEU A 28 7.41 3.62 -1.52
N LYS A 29 7.01 2.51 -2.16
CA LYS A 29 6.35 2.53 -3.47
C LYS A 29 4.96 1.96 -3.35
N PHE A 30 3.99 2.63 -3.95
CA PHE A 30 2.67 2.07 -4.10
C PHE A 30 2.73 0.87 -5.06
N SER A 31 2.15 -0.24 -4.62
CA SER A 31 1.94 -1.45 -5.39
C SER A 31 0.56 -1.96 -5.03
N GLU A 32 -0.29 -2.13 -6.04
CA GLU A 32 -1.66 -2.61 -5.81
C GLU A 32 -1.68 -4.01 -5.18
N ALA A 33 -0.68 -4.86 -5.47
CA ALA A 33 -0.53 -6.18 -4.88
C ALA A 33 -0.07 -6.17 -3.42
N GLU A 34 0.46 -5.05 -2.93
CA GLU A 34 1.10 -4.94 -1.61
C GLU A 34 0.64 -3.67 -0.89
N VAL A 35 -0.63 -3.28 -1.12
CA VAL A 35 -1.20 -2.03 -0.61
C VAL A 35 -1.16 -1.93 0.91
N GLU A 36 -1.42 -3.03 1.63
CA GLU A 36 -1.29 -3.09 3.08
C GLU A 36 0.12 -2.77 3.55
N ARG A 37 1.13 -3.39 2.91
CA ARG A 37 2.54 -3.17 3.24
C ARG A 37 2.94 -1.73 2.97
N PHE A 38 2.46 -1.14 1.86
CA PHE A 38 2.65 0.26 1.57
C PHE A 38 2.05 1.17 2.66
N ILE A 39 0.81 0.93 3.09
CA ILE A 39 0.15 1.72 4.14
C ILE A 39 0.87 1.59 5.50
N ASP A 40 1.34 0.40 5.86
CA ASP A 40 2.13 0.19 7.09
C ASP A 40 3.46 0.94 7.04
N GLN A 41 4.22 0.79 5.96
CA GLN A 41 5.50 1.48 5.77
C GLN A 41 5.33 3.01 5.76
N PHE A 42 4.28 3.52 5.09
CA PHE A 42 3.96 4.94 5.11
C PHE A 42 3.60 5.42 6.52
N GLY A 43 2.82 4.63 7.27
CA GLY A 43 2.49 4.92 8.66
C GLY A 43 3.71 5.03 9.56
N ARG A 44 4.69 4.14 9.39
CA ARG A 44 5.96 4.18 10.13
C ARG A 44 6.81 5.40 9.77
N ALA A 45 6.94 5.72 8.48
CA ALA A 45 7.63 6.92 8.03
C ALA A 45 6.95 8.19 8.57
N ALA A 46 5.61 8.22 8.57
CA ALA A 46 4.83 9.32 9.12
C ALA A 46 4.99 9.50 10.63
N LEU A 47 5.11 8.40 11.36
CA LEU A 47 5.40 8.44 12.79
C LEU A 47 6.80 9.01 13.06
N GLN A 48 7.81 8.58 12.29
CA GLN A 48 9.19 9.06 12.41
C GLN A 48 9.30 10.57 12.13
N GLU A 49 8.60 11.04 11.10
CA GLU A 49 8.58 12.45 10.70
C GLU A 49 7.60 13.30 11.54
N GLY A 50 6.81 12.68 12.43
CA GLY A 50 5.88 13.39 13.32
C GLY A 50 4.67 13.99 12.61
N LEU A 51 4.18 13.35 11.54
CA LEU A 51 3.02 13.83 10.78
C LEU A 51 1.72 13.70 11.57
N THR A 52 0.85 14.71 11.45
CA THR A 52 -0.55 14.60 11.89
C THR A 52 -1.34 13.70 10.95
N ASP A 53 -2.53 13.26 11.37
CA ASP A 53 -3.40 12.46 10.49
C ASP A 53 -3.84 13.24 9.24
N ALA A 54 -4.06 14.54 9.37
CA ALA A 54 -4.33 15.40 8.22
C ALA A 54 -3.15 15.44 7.24
N ASP A 55 -1.92 15.52 7.77
CA ASP A 55 -0.71 15.50 6.94
C ASP A 55 -0.52 14.14 6.26
N LYS A 56 -0.79 13.03 6.96
CA LYS A 56 -0.75 11.68 6.39
C LYS A 56 -1.69 11.56 5.20
N ALA A 57 -2.94 11.99 5.38
CA ALA A 57 -3.94 11.95 4.31
C ALA A 57 -3.51 12.79 3.08
N TYR A 58 -2.89 13.94 3.30
CA TYR A 58 -2.42 14.80 2.20
C TYR A 58 -1.13 14.30 1.53
N GLN A 59 -0.26 13.60 2.25
CA GLN A 59 1.04 13.20 1.74
C GLN A 59 1.04 11.81 1.10
N VAL A 60 0.15 10.91 1.53
CA VAL A 60 0.07 9.54 0.99
C VAL A 60 -0.24 9.53 -0.51
N VAL A 61 -1.05 10.47 -1.00
CA VAL A 61 -1.45 10.55 -2.42
C VAL A 61 -0.25 10.78 -3.35
N LYS A 62 0.84 11.38 -2.86
CA LYS A 62 2.05 11.66 -3.65
C LYS A 62 2.81 10.39 -4.06
N PHE A 63 2.46 9.25 -3.47
CA PHE A 63 3.06 7.96 -3.76
C PHE A 63 2.26 7.15 -4.78
N PHE A 64 1.06 7.59 -5.15
CA PHE A 64 0.27 6.96 -6.18
C PHE A 64 0.77 7.37 -7.57
N PRO A 65 0.73 6.46 -8.56
CA PRO A 65 0.98 6.81 -9.96
C PRO A 65 0.03 7.91 -10.42
N GLU A 66 0.52 8.83 -11.24
CA GLU A 66 -0.32 9.85 -11.88
C GLU A 66 -1.43 9.21 -12.72
N GLY A 67 -2.56 9.90 -12.87
CA GLY A 67 -3.69 9.44 -13.67
C GLY A 67 -4.83 8.92 -12.80
N LYS A 68 -5.43 7.80 -13.23
CA LYS A 68 -6.72 7.32 -12.69
C LYS A 68 -6.63 6.95 -11.20
N ASP A 69 -5.55 6.30 -10.78
CA ASP A 69 -5.41 5.84 -9.39
C ASP A 69 -5.28 7.02 -8.43
N LEU A 70 -4.43 8.02 -8.77
CA LEU A 70 -4.34 9.25 -8.00
C LEU A 70 -5.70 9.96 -7.91
N GLN A 71 -6.39 10.13 -9.03
CA GLN A 71 -7.70 10.80 -9.05
C GLN A 71 -8.73 10.06 -8.19
N GLU A 72 -8.73 8.73 -8.23
CA GLU A 72 -9.62 7.91 -7.41
C GLU A 72 -9.36 8.11 -5.91
N VAL A 73 -8.10 8.16 -5.48
CA VAL A 73 -7.75 8.43 -4.08
C VAL A 73 -8.10 9.86 -3.65
N GLU A 74 -7.88 10.86 -4.52
CA GLU A 74 -8.28 12.25 -4.25
C GLU A 74 -9.80 12.40 -4.12
N ASP A 75 -10.57 11.53 -4.79
CA ASP A 75 -12.02 11.53 -4.72
C ASP A 75 -12.60 10.84 -3.47
N MET A 76 -11.79 10.06 -2.76
CA MET A 76 -12.17 9.37 -1.52
C MET A 76 -12.60 10.35 -0.41
N LYS A 77 -13.57 9.92 0.41
CA LYS A 77 -14.13 10.79 1.46
C LYS A 77 -13.12 11.06 2.55
N GLY A 78 -12.26 10.09 2.86
CA GLY A 78 -11.16 10.21 3.81
C GLY A 78 -10.19 11.32 3.41
N PHE A 79 -9.81 11.38 2.13
CA PHE A 79 -8.92 12.42 1.62
C PHE A 79 -9.58 13.81 1.73
N LYS A 80 -10.81 13.95 1.23
CA LYS A 80 -11.58 15.22 1.28
C LYS A 80 -11.80 15.73 2.71
N LYS A 81 -11.95 14.83 3.68
CA LYS A 81 -12.12 15.16 5.10
C LYS A 81 -10.80 15.27 5.87
N LYS A 82 -9.67 14.98 5.23
CA LYS A 82 -8.34 14.86 5.87
C LYS A 82 -8.35 13.85 7.03
N ASP A 83 -9.16 12.80 6.88
CA ASP A 83 -9.32 11.71 7.83
C ASP A 83 -8.49 10.53 7.35
N TRP A 84 -7.33 10.36 7.97
CA TRP A 84 -6.40 9.29 7.63
C TRP A 84 -6.98 7.90 7.86
N THR A 85 -7.69 7.70 8.96
CA THR A 85 -8.29 6.41 9.30
C THR A 85 -9.28 5.99 8.23
N LYS A 86 -10.19 6.90 7.85
CA LYS A 86 -11.16 6.65 6.78
C LYS A 86 -10.48 6.47 5.41
N LEU A 87 -9.45 7.26 5.12
CA LEU A 87 -8.74 7.14 3.84
C LEU A 87 -8.04 5.78 3.71
N LYS A 88 -7.43 5.27 4.78
CA LYS A 88 -6.86 3.91 4.79
C LYS A 88 -7.90 2.86 4.46
N GLU A 89 -9.06 2.91 5.12
CA GLU A 89 -10.15 1.96 4.88
C GLU A 89 -10.62 1.99 3.42
N GLU A 90 -10.73 3.18 2.83
CA GLU A 90 -11.16 3.34 1.43
C GLU A 90 -10.08 2.87 0.43
N ILE A 91 -8.79 3.13 0.71
CA ILE A 91 -7.66 2.60 -0.08
C ILE A 91 -7.62 1.07 0.02
N LEU A 92 -7.64 0.52 1.23
CA LEU A 92 -7.63 -0.92 1.45
C LEU A 92 -8.82 -1.55 0.76
N LYS A 93 -10.05 -1.10 1.00
CA LYS A 93 -11.24 -1.63 0.31
C LYS A 93 -11.13 -1.61 -1.23
N ARG A 94 -10.48 -0.61 -1.81
CA ARG A 94 -10.36 -0.50 -3.27
C ARG A 94 -9.34 -1.46 -3.89
N TRP A 95 -8.25 -1.74 -3.17
CA TRP A 95 -7.10 -2.51 -3.68
C TRP A 95 -6.87 -3.86 -3.00
N GLU A 96 -7.43 -4.09 -1.81
CA GLU A 96 -7.47 -5.37 -1.08
C GLU A 96 -8.51 -6.33 -1.68
N ASP A 97 -9.63 -5.79 -2.21
CA ASP A 97 -10.66 -6.58 -2.92
C ASP A 97 -10.24 -6.92 -4.37
N CYS A 98 -9.12 -6.36 -4.83
CA CYS A 98 -8.39 -6.91 -5.97
C CYS A 98 -7.56 -8.08 -5.42
N GLY A 99 -8.15 -9.27 -5.34
CA GLY A 99 -7.50 -10.50 -4.84
C GLY A 99 -6.12 -10.79 -5.47
N PRO A 100 -5.42 -11.85 -5.03
CA PRO A 100 -4.02 -12.14 -5.39
C PRO A 100 -3.77 -11.87 -6.88
N ARG A 101 -2.98 -10.82 -7.15
CA ARG A 101 -2.59 -10.43 -8.50
C ARG A 101 -1.51 -11.38 -8.96
N TYR A 102 -1.93 -12.55 -9.43
CA TYR A 102 -1.08 -13.39 -10.26
C TYR A 102 -0.59 -12.57 -11.44
N TRP A 103 0.66 -12.78 -11.82
CA TRP A 103 1.12 -12.23 -13.10
C TRP A 103 0.52 -13.08 -14.22
N GLU A 104 0.04 -12.46 -15.30
CA GLU A 104 -0.37 -13.18 -16.50
C GLU A 104 0.74 -14.13 -16.97
N SER A 105 2.00 -13.73 -16.82
CA SER A 105 3.17 -14.57 -17.10
C SER A 105 3.27 -15.84 -16.25
N GLU A 106 2.75 -15.84 -15.02
CA GLU A 106 2.71 -17.04 -14.18
C GLU A 106 1.61 -18.00 -14.63
N LEU A 107 0.47 -17.47 -15.07
CA LEU A 107 -0.56 -18.30 -15.72
C LEU A 107 -0.06 -18.86 -17.05
N ASP A 108 0.61 -18.04 -17.86
CA ASP A 108 1.22 -18.45 -19.11
C ASP A 108 2.27 -19.53 -18.87
N LYS A 109 3.06 -19.41 -17.81
CA LYS A 109 4.03 -20.44 -17.41
C LYS A 109 3.34 -21.76 -17.06
N VAL A 110 2.25 -21.72 -16.26
CA VAL A 110 1.48 -22.93 -15.94
C VAL A 110 0.90 -23.56 -17.21
N ALA A 111 0.37 -22.75 -18.12
CA ALA A 111 -0.17 -23.21 -19.40
C ALA A 111 0.91 -23.81 -20.31
N LEU A 112 2.07 -23.14 -20.40
CA LEU A 112 3.19 -23.56 -21.22
C LEU A 112 3.82 -24.86 -20.70
N GLU A 113 4.06 -24.96 -19.40
CA GLU A 113 4.57 -26.19 -18.77
C GLU A 113 3.64 -27.39 -19.02
N ARG A 114 2.33 -27.16 -19.05
CA ARG A 114 1.35 -28.21 -19.38
C ARG A 114 1.39 -28.57 -20.87
N ALA A 115 1.52 -27.58 -21.74
CA ALA A 115 1.66 -27.82 -23.18
C ALA A 115 2.94 -28.60 -23.51
N GLU A 116 4.07 -28.27 -22.87
CA GLU A 116 5.34 -28.98 -23.02
C GLU A 116 5.27 -30.44 -22.54
N LYS A 117 4.48 -30.72 -21.50
CA LYS A 117 4.19 -32.09 -21.02
C LYS A 117 3.21 -32.87 -21.89
N GLY A 118 2.84 -32.32 -23.05
CA GLY A 118 1.98 -32.97 -24.02
C GLY A 118 0.50 -32.65 -23.88
N GLY A 119 0.11 -31.66 -23.07
CA GLY A 119 -1.30 -31.27 -22.89
C GLY A 119 -2.04 -32.11 -21.84
N VAL A 120 -3.37 -32.11 -21.86
CA VAL A 120 -4.22 -32.80 -20.88
C VAL A 120 -5.02 -33.89 -21.59
N TRP A 121 -4.82 -35.16 -21.22
CA TRP A 121 -5.49 -36.30 -21.88
C TRP A 121 -6.37 -37.11 -20.92
N THR A 122 -6.12 -37.00 -19.63
CA THR A 122 -6.84 -37.74 -18.60
C THR A 122 -7.52 -36.81 -17.61
N ARG A 123 -8.54 -37.34 -16.93
CA ARG A 123 -9.23 -36.63 -15.85
C ARG A 123 -8.28 -36.26 -14.69
N ALA A 124 -7.34 -37.15 -14.36
CA ALA A 124 -6.37 -36.88 -13.30
C ALA A 124 -5.45 -35.71 -13.66
N GLU A 125 -5.03 -35.62 -14.92
CA GLU A 125 -4.24 -34.51 -15.43
C GLU A 125 -4.99 -33.19 -15.47
N TYR A 126 -6.27 -33.23 -15.83
CA TYR A 126 -7.13 -32.05 -15.78
C TYR A 126 -7.24 -31.50 -14.36
N VAL A 127 -7.50 -32.36 -13.38
CA VAL A 127 -7.58 -31.96 -11.97
C VAL A 127 -6.23 -31.40 -11.49
N SER A 128 -5.12 -32.05 -11.85
CA SER A 128 -3.78 -31.55 -11.52
C SER A 128 -3.51 -30.18 -12.14
N TYR A 129 -3.93 -29.95 -13.39
CA TYR A 129 -3.71 -28.70 -14.11
C TYR A 129 -4.49 -27.53 -13.50
N ILE A 130 -5.78 -27.74 -13.20
CA ILE A 130 -6.59 -26.72 -12.52
C ILE A 130 -6.05 -26.44 -11.12
N THR A 131 -5.61 -27.46 -10.38
CA THR A 131 -4.99 -27.27 -9.06
C THR A 131 -3.73 -26.40 -9.14
N SER A 132 -2.94 -26.51 -10.21
CA SER A 132 -1.76 -25.65 -10.44
C SER A 132 -2.14 -24.19 -10.66
N PHE A 133 -3.24 -23.92 -11.37
CA PHE A 133 -3.77 -22.56 -11.47
C PHE A 133 -4.31 -22.08 -10.13
N ASP A 134 -5.06 -22.90 -9.39
CA ASP A 134 -5.57 -22.53 -8.07
C ASP A 134 -4.45 -22.19 -7.07
N GLN A 135 -3.23 -22.69 -7.28
CA GLN A 135 -2.05 -22.32 -6.50
C GLN A 135 -1.45 -20.96 -6.89
N VAL A 136 -1.54 -20.59 -8.16
CA VAL A 136 -1.09 -19.28 -8.68
C VAL A 136 -2.12 -18.20 -8.39
N LEU A 137 -3.41 -18.56 -8.41
CA LEU A 137 -4.56 -17.68 -8.17
C LEU A 137 -4.88 -17.47 -6.67
N ARG A 138 -4.05 -17.98 -5.75
CA ARG A 138 -4.28 -17.96 -4.30
C ARG A 138 -3.46 -16.94 -3.55
#